data_AF-A0A2Z6R4H7-F1
#
_entry.id   AF-A0A2Z6R4H7-F1
#
_cell.length_a   1.000
_cell.length_b   1.000
_cell.length_c   1.000
_cell.angle_alpha   90.00
_cell.angle_beta   90.00
_cell.angle_gamma   90.00
#
_symmetry.space_group_name_H-M   'P 1'
#
loop_
_entity.id
_entity.type
_entity.pdbx_description
1 polymer ?
#
loop_
_entity_poly.entity_id
_entity_poly.type
_entity_poly.pdbx_seq_one_letter_code
_entity_poly.pdbx_strand_id
1 'polypeptide(L)'
;MATDTYFPSLGGTLLDDPVDEAKIFDPMTQVYLDCLFGKEVFYAKNVGIRSKDHILSLVETEKKALCPIDTKRWILSDGMTTLPYGHWRIMIYKNMVKDGIPHKEAEKRAMRAKLPEKYQNECVSHISSSPT
;
A
#
# COMPACT_ATOMS: atom_id res chain seq x y z
N MET A 1 -21.25 10.82 21.05
CA MET A 1 -20.33 9.72 21.36
C MET A 1 -20.01 9.04 20.03
N ALA A 2 -18.86 9.31 19.44
CA ALA A 2 -18.42 8.59 18.24
C ALA A 2 -17.96 7.22 18.72
N THR A 3 -18.83 6.21 18.61
CA THR A 3 -18.39 4.83 18.70
C THR A 3 -17.56 4.58 17.46
N ASP A 4 -16.24 4.47 17.64
CA ASP A 4 -15.34 3.94 16.62
C ASP A 4 -15.97 2.61 16.19
N THR A 5 -16.56 2.50 15.00
CA THR A 5 -17.41 1.34 14.66
C THR A 5 -16.60 0.11 14.28
N TYR A 6 -15.31 0.28 14.00
CA TYR A 6 -14.45 -0.79 13.53
C TYR A 6 -13.82 -1.61 14.68
N PHE A 7 -13.38 -0.94 15.75
CA PHE A 7 -12.78 -1.61 16.91
C PHE A 7 -13.73 -2.49 17.75
N PRO A 8 -15.00 -2.13 17.99
CA PRO A 8 -15.93 -2.93 18.79
C PRO A 8 -16.44 -4.19 18.05
N SER A 9 -16.36 -4.22 16.71
CA SER A 9 -16.75 -5.39 15.91
C SER A 9 -15.69 -6.48 15.84
N LEU A 10 -14.46 -6.20 16.27
CA LEU A 10 -13.47 -7.22 16.61
C LEU A 10 -13.86 -7.84 17.96
N GLY A 11 -15.00 -8.54 17.95
CA GLY A 11 -15.53 -9.29 19.08
C GLY A 11 -14.61 -10.45 19.41
N GLY A 12 -13.65 -10.19 20.28
CA GLY A 12 -12.88 -11.19 20.99
C GLY A 12 -12.62 -10.64 22.39
N THR A 13 -12.89 -11.43 23.43
CA THR A 13 -12.34 -11.13 24.74
C THR A 13 -10.82 -11.12 24.56
N LEU A 14 -10.21 -9.96 24.80
CA LEU A 14 -8.77 -9.69 24.60
C LEU A 14 -7.86 -10.68 25.37
N LEU A 15 -8.41 -11.58 26.19
CA LEU A 15 -7.67 -12.29 27.24
C LEU A 15 -7.86 -13.81 27.31
N ASP A 16 -8.75 -14.45 26.54
CA ASP A 16 -9.10 -15.86 26.80
C ASP A 16 -8.67 -16.88 25.74
N ASP A 17 -8.38 -16.45 24.51
CA ASP A 17 -7.86 -17.35 23.48
C ASP A 17 -6.33 -17.20 23.39
N PRO A 18 -5.53 -18.28 23.49
CA PRO A 18 -4.10 -18.22 23.27
C PRO A 18 -3.83 -17.91 21.79
N VAL A 19 -3.77 -16.61 21.48
CA VAL A 19 -3.28 -16.10 20.20
C VAL A 19 -1.77 -16.28 20.21
N ASP A 20 -1.23 -16.99 19.21
CA ASP A 20 0.21 -17.07 18.93
C ASP A 20 0.82 -15.66 19.10
N GLU A 21 1.66 -15.45 20.11
CA GLU A 21 2.25 -14.13 20.42
C GLU A 21 3.01 -13.55 19.21
N ALA A 22 3.42 -14.41 18.27
CA ALA A 22 4.04 -14.06 17.00
C ALA A 22 3.10 -13.37 15.97
N LYS A 23 1.79 -13.28 16.23
CA LYS A 23 0.77 -12.71 15.32
C LYS A 23 -0.10 -11.63 15.97
N ILE A 24 0.31 -11.07 17.10
CA ILE A 24 -0.35 -9.89 17.66
C ILE A 24 0.07 -8.68 16.81
N PHE A 25 -0.69 -8.44 15.74
CA PHE A 25 -0.57 -7.21 14.99
C PHE A 25 -1.25 -6.09 15.75
N ASP A 26 -0.62 -4.91 15.78
CA ASP A 26 -1.29 -3.70 16.26
C ASP A 26 -2.61 -3.54 15.49
N PRO A 27 -3.71 -3.15 16.15
CA PRO A 27 -5.02 -3.07 15.52
C PRO A 27 -5.06 -2.23 14.22
N MET A 28 -4.21 -1.21 14.10
CA MET A 28 -4.09 -0.46 12.83
C MET A 28 -3.55 -1.34 11.72
N THR A 29 -2.55 -2.18 12.02
CA THR A 29 -1.96 -3.11 11.06
C THR A 29 -2.99 -4.12 10.57
N GLN A 30 -3.89 -4.59 11.44
CA GLN A 30 -4.98 -5.46 11.03
C GLN A 30 -5.93 -4.76 10.02
N VAL A 31 -6.28 -3.49 10.25
CA VAL A 31 -7.11 -2.71 9.31
C VAL A 31 -6.46 -2.62 7.93
N TYR A 32 -5.14 -2.44 7.88
CA TYR A 32 -4.40 -2.41 6.61
C TYR A 32 -4.41 -3.78 5.91
N LEU A 33 -4.24 -4.87 6.66
CA LEU A 33 -4.27 -6.22 6.11
C LEU A 33 -5.67 -6.57 5.58
N ASP A 34 -6.72 -6.23 6.31
CA ASP A 34 -8.11 -6.44 5.89
C ASP A 34 -8.44 -5.64 4.63
N CYS A 35 -8.01 -4.37 4.57
CA CYS A 35 -8.13 -3.55 3.37
C CYS A 35 -7.43 -4.20 2.17
N LEU A 36 -6.17 -4.61 2.34
CA LEU A 36 -5.33 -5.10 1.25
C LEU A 36 -5.80 -6.48 0.73
N PHE A 37 -6.03 -7.43 1.64
CA PHE A 37 -6.37 -8.81 1.29
C PHE A 37 -7.87 -9.05 1.13
N GLY A 38 -8.70 -8.38 1.92
CA GLY A 38 -10.16 -8.40 1.81
C GLY A 38 -10.69 -7.56 0.63
N LYS A 39 -9.83 -6.72 0.04
CA LYS A 39 -10.21 -5.74 -1.02
C LYS A 39 -11.33 -4.80 -0.56
N GLU A 40 -11.33 -4.47 0.73
CA GLU A 40 -12.34 -3.63 1.35
C GLU A 40 -11.93 -2.16 1.37
N VAL A 41 -12.90 -1.26 1.23
CA VAL A 41 -12.67 0.18 1.26
C VAL A 41 -13.16 0.73 2.57
N PHE A 42 -12.28 1.43 3.29
CA PHE A 42 -12.61 2.00 4.59
C PHE A 42 -12.94 3.48 4.46
N TYR A 43 -13.97 3.92 5.18
CA TYR A 43 -14.35 5.31 5.33
C TYR A 43 -14.15 5.74 6.78
N ALA A 44 -13.64 6.94 6.97
CA ALA A 44 -13.50 7.56 8.29
C ALA A 44 -14.21 8.90 8.31
N LYS A 45 -14.89 9.15 9.43
CA LYS A 45 -15.53 10.42 9.73
C LYS A 45 -14.54 11.31 10.46
N ASN A 46 -14.38 12.53 9.97
CA ASN A 46 -13.56 13.54 10.60
C ASN A 46 -14.43 14.78 10.87
N VAL A 47 -14.41 15.25 12.12
CA VAL A 47 -15.07 16.50 12.50
C VAL A 47 -14.01 17.60 12.52
N GLY A 48 -14.16 18.56 11.62
CA GLY A 48 -13.24 19.69 11.50
C GLY A 48 -13.93 21.01 11.77
N ILE A 49 -13.19 21.96 12.34
CA ILE A 49 -13.65 23.35 12.46
C ILE A 49 -13.50 24.02 11.09
N ARG A 50 -14.55 24.70 10.64
CA ARG A 50 -14.56 25.49 9.41
C ARG A 50 -15.02 26.91 9.72
N SER A 51 -14.37 27.87 9.07
CA SER A 51 -14.76 29.28 9.11
C SER A 51 -15.25 29.70 7.73
N LYS A 52 -16.44 30.31 7.68
CA LYS A 52 -16.94 30.98 6.48
C LYS A 52 -17.68 32.24 6.92
N ASP A 53 -17.40 33.37 6.28
CA ASP A 53 -18.02 34.66 6.58
C ASP A 53 -17.93 35.03 8.08
N HIS A 54 -16.78 34.76 8.69
CA HIS A 54 -16.49 34.92 10.13
C HIS A 54 -17.35 34.07 11.09
N ILE A 55 -18.13 33.13 10.56
CA ILE A 55 -18.90 32.16 11.35
C ILE A 55 -18.09 30.86 11.45
N LEU A 56 -17.81 30.44 12.68
CA LEU A 56 -17.19 29.15 12.98
C LEU A 56 -18.27 28.07 13.08
N SER A 57 -18.04 26.94 12.44
CA SER A 57 -18.93 25.77 12.47
C SER A 57 -18.11 24.48 12.59
N LEU A 58 -18.71 23.47 13.20
CA LEU A 58 -18.20 22.09 13.15
C LEU A 58 -18.81 21.41 11.95
N VAL A 59 -17.96 20.82 11.10
CA VAL A 59 -18.39 20.09 9.91
C VAL A 59 -17.85 18.67 10.00
N GLU A 60 -18.77 17.71 10.07
CA GLU A 60 -18.44 16.30 9.89
C GLU A 60 -18.28 16.01 8.40
N THR A 61 -17.14 15.43 8.03
CA THR A 61 -16.89 14.97 6.66
C THR A 61 -16.49 13.51 6.71
N GLU A 62 -17.15 12.69 5.91
CA GLU A 62 -16.74 11.32 5.67
C GLU A 62 -15.79 11.27 4.47
N LYS A 63 -14.64 10.62 4.64
CA LYS A 63 -13.65 10.45 3.58
C LYS A 63 -13.22 9.00 3.50
N LYS A 64 -12.89 8.56 2.28
CA LYS A 64 -12.22 7.28 2.09
C LYS A 64 -10.86 7.34 2.80
N ALA A 65 -10.69 6.53 3.83
CA ALA A 65 -9.50 6.48 4.67
C ALA A 65 -8.48 5.50 4.11
N LEU A 66 -8.93 4.29 3.71
CA LEU A 66 -8.09 3.27 3.09
C LEU A 66 -8.76 2.70 1.85
N CYS A 67 -7.94 2.33 0.87
CA CYS A 67 -8.39 1.73 -0.37
C CYS A 67 -7.36 0.70 -0.84
N PRO A 68 -7.77 -0.50 -1.27
CA PRO A 68 -6.86 -1.52 -1.81
C PRO A 68 -6.34 -1.14 -3.19
N ILE A 69 -7.03 -0.22 -3.88
CA ILE A 69 -6.68 0.19 -5.23
C ILE A 69 -5.58 1.26 -5.14
N ASP A 70 -4.33 0.82 -5.24
CA ASP A 70 -3.20 1.71 -5.51
C ASP A 70 -2.98 1.84 -7.03
N THR A 71 -3.37 2.97 -7.60
CA THR A 71 -3.18 3.26 -9.04
C THR A 71 -1.77 3.76 -9.36
N LYS A 72 -0.97 4.13 -8.35
CA LYS A 72 0.36 4.72 -8.54
C LYS A 72 1.48 3.69 -8.51
N ARG A 73 1.18 2.46 -8.06
CA ARG A 73 2.15 1.37 -7.95
C ARG A 73 1.65 0.14 -8.69
N TRP A 74 2.60 -0.60 -9.24
CA TRP A 74 2.34 -1.93 -9.76
C TRP A 74 2.53 -2.94 -8.63
N ILE A 75 1.43 -3.51 -8.14
CA ILE A 75 1.43 -4.52 -7.09
C ILE A 75 1.72 -5.88 -7.72
N LEU A 76 2.71 -6.60 -7.18
CA LEU A 76 3.07 -7.94 -7.63
C LEU A 76 2.00 -8.98 -7.23
N SER A 77 2.13 -10.18 -7.76
CA SER A 77 1.22 -11.29 -7.47
C SER A 77 1.18 -11.72 -5.99
N ASP A 78 2.15 -11.30 -5.17
CA ASP A 78 2.20 -11.54 -3.72
C ASP A 78 1.34 -10.54 -2.91
N GLY A 79 0.86 -9.46 -3.54
CA GLY A 79 0.04 -8.42 -2.90
C GLY A 79 0.80 -7.43 -2.02
N MET A 80 2.08 -7.67 -1.73
CA MET A 80 2.90 -6.87 -0.82
C MET A 80 4.03 -6.13 -1.52
N THR A 81 4.73 -6.82 -2.43
CA THR A 81 5.83 -6.20 -3.16
C THR A 81 5.25 -5.27 -4.21
N THR A 82 5.79 -4.06 -4.33
CA THR A 82 5.33 -3.07 -5.30
C THR A 82 6.48 -2.50 -6.10
N LEU A 83 6.20 -2.14 -7.36
CA LEU A 83 7.10 -1.33 -8.18
C LEU A 83 6.46 0.04 -8.42
N PRO A 84 7.24 1.13 -8.42
CA PRO A 84 6.72 2.43 -8.78
C PRO A 84 6.29 2.46 -10.24
N TYR A 85 5.32 3.32 -10.57
CA TYR A 85 4.92 3.53 -11.96
C TYR A 85 6.13 3.91 -12.84
N GLY A 86 6.22 3.32 -14.04
CA GLY A 86 7.33 3.56 -14.97
C GLY A 86 8.62 2.81 -14.67
N HIS A 87 8.68 1.99 -13.62
CA HIS A 87 9.87 1.19 -13.32
C HIS A 87 10.25 0.27 -14.50
N TRP A 88 11.54 0.24 -14.88
CA TRP A 88 12.03 -0.47 -16.08
C TRP A 88 11.68 -1.96 -16.13
N ARG A 89 11.63 -2.63 -14.97
CA ARG A 89 11.18 -4.04 -14.88
C ARG A 89 9.75 -4.26 -15.35
N ILE A 90 8.87 -3.26 -15.20
CA ILE A 90 7.49 -3.31 -15.70
C ILE A 90 7.50 -3.42 -17.23
N MET A 91 8.46 -2.78 -17.91
CA MET A 91 8.59 -2.85 -19.36
C MET A 91 9.03 -4.24 -19.82
N ILE A 92 9.99 -4.85 -19.12
CA ILE A 92 10.44 -6.23 -19.38
C ILE A 92 9.27 -7.20 -19.22
N TYR A 93 8.54 -7.09 -18.12
CA TYR A 93 7.34 -7.90 -17.87
C TYR A 93 6.32 -7.77 -19.00
N LYS A 94 5.98 -6.53 -19.41
CA LYS A 94 5.01 -6.28 -20.49
C LYS A 94 5.46 -6.91 -21.81
N ASN A 95 6.75 -6.90 -22.13
CA ASN A 95 7.27 -7.53 -23.33
C ASN A 95 7.15 -9.06 -23.26
N MET A 96 7.53 -9.67 -22.14
CA MET A 96 7.38 -11.12 -21.94
C MET A 96 5.92 -11.59 -22.08
N VAL A 97 4.96 -10.84 -21.53
CA VAL A 97 3.53 -11.14 -21.65
C VAL A 97 3.07 -11.02 -23.11
N LYS A 98 3.55 -10.02 -23.86
CA LYS A 98 3.27 -9.89 -25.30
C LYS A 98 3.82 -11.07 -26.10
N ASP A 99 4.95 -11.62 -25.68
CA ASP A 99 5.57 -12.82 -26.29
C ASP A 99 4.84 -14.13 -25.90
N GLY A 100 3.72 -14.06 -25.17
CA GLY A 100 2.91 -15.21 -24.78
C GLY A 100 3.36 -15.91 -23.50
N ILE A 101 4.30 -15.34 -22.74
CA ILE A 101 4.74 -15.91 -21.46
C ILE A 101 3.64 -15.68 -20.40
N PRO A 102 3.25 -16.70 -19.61
CA PRO A 102 2.24 -16.56 -18.59
C PRO A 102 2.66 -15.56 -17.50
N HIS A 103 1.68 -14.79 -16.99
CA HIS A 103 1.92 -13.67 -16.05
C HIS A 103 2.83 -14.00 -14.86
N LYS A 104 2.59 -15.11 -14.16
CA LYS A 104 3.39 -15.51 -13.00
C LYS A 104 4.85 -15.77 -13.35
N GLU A 105 5.11 -16.32 -14.53
CA GLU A 105 6.46 -16.61 -14.98
C GLU A 105 7.18 -15.34 -15.47
N ALA A 106 6.46 -14.50 -16.23
CA ALA A 106 6.95 -13.21 -16.68
C ALA A 106 7.35 -12.31 -15.50
N GLU A 107 6.54 -12.27 -14.43
CA GLU A 107 6.84 -11.51 -13.21
C GLU A 107 8.13 -12.01 -12.54
N LYS A 108 8.27 -13.32 -12.33
CA LYS A 108 9.48 -13.92 -11.73
C LYS A 108 10.74 -13.61 -12.55
N ARG A 109 10.66 -13.73 -13.88
CA ARG A 109 11.77 -13.42 -14.78
C ARG A 109 12.12 -11.93 -14.76
N ALA A 110 11.12 -11.04 -14.78
CA ALA A 110 11.33 -9.60 -14.71
C ALA A 110 11.98 -9.17 -13.39
N MET A 111 11.63 -9.80 -12.26
CA MET A 111 12.23 -9.50 -10.96
C MET A 111 13.67 -9.99 -10.81
N ARG A 112 14.06 -11.03 -11.55
CA ARG A 112 15.46 -11.50 -11.63
C ARG A 112 16.30 -10.73 -12.64
N ALA A 113 15.67 -9.93 -13.51
CA ALA A 113 16.39 -9.15 -14.49
C ALA A 113 17.34 -8.16 -13.79
N LYS A 114 18.55 -8.04 -14.34
CA LYS A 114 19.52 -7.01 -13.98
C LYS A 114 19.44 -5.89 -15.00
N LEU A 115 19.61 -4.65 -14.52
CA LEU A 115 19.67 -3.49 -15.39
C LEU A 115 20.90 -3.65 -16.31
N PRO A 116 20.83 -3.31 -17.61
CA PRO A 116 22.00 -3.33 -18.47
C PRO A 116 23.14 -2.47 -17.90
N GLU A 117 24.40 -2.92 -18.01
CA GLU A 117 25.57 -2.25 -17.44
C GLU A 117 25.66 -0.76 -17.79
N LYS A 118 25.26 -0.40 -19.02
CA LYS A 118 25.24 0.99 -19.51
C LYS A 118 24.42 1.96 -18.64
N TYR A 119 23.41 1.47 -17.93
CA TYR A 119 22.59 2.28 -17.01
C TYR A 119 22.93 2.03 -15.52
N GLN A 120 23.75 1.03 -15.21
CA GLN A 120 24.18 0.77 -13.83
C GLN A 120 25.09 1.90 -13.32
N ASN A 121 25.90 2.49 -14.21
CA ASN A 121 26.90 3.50 -13.87
C ASN A 121 26.29 4.92 -13.67
N GLU A 122 25.13 5.22 -14.27
CA GLU A 122 24.41 6.49 -14.09
C GLU A 122 23.85 6.66 -12.66
N CYS A 123 23.48 5.56 -12.00
CA CYS A 123 22.97 5.61 -10.62
C CYS A 123 24.09 5.85 -9.59
N VAL A 124 25.34 5.48 -9.90
CA VAL A 124 26.48 5.59 -8.96
C VAL A 124 27.08 7.00 -8.98
N SER A 125 27.08 7.70 -10.12
CA SER A 125 27.64 9.05 -10.23
C SER A 125 26.92 10.12 -9.42
N HIS A 126 25.65 9.90 -9.06
CA HIS A 126 24.89 10.82 -8.20
C HIS A 126 25.19 10.66 -6.70
N ILE A 127 25.73 9.53 -6.27
CA ILE A 127 26.06 9.28 -4.86
C ILE A 127 27.48 9.77 -4.54
N SER A 128 28.39 9.75 -5.52
CA SER A 128 29.78 10.17 -5.35
C SER A 128 30.02 11.68 -5.51
N SER A 129 28.97 12.48 -5.80
CA SER A 129 29.09 13.91 -6.11
C SER A 129 28.67 14.84 -4.97
N SER A 130 28.30 14.32 -3.80
CA SER A 130 28.15 15.13 -2.58
C SER A 130 29.53 15.42 -1.97
N PRO A 131 30.01 16.68 -1.97
CA PRO A 131 31.25 17.04 -1.31
C PRO A 131 31.05 17.03 0.21
N THR A 132 32.05 16.49 0.92
CA THR A 132 32.23 16.58 2.38
C THR A 132 32.46 18.02 2.84
#